data_AF-A0A4Y2UM19-F1
#
_entry.id   AF-A0A4Y2UM19-F1
#
_cell.length_a   1.000
_cell.length_b   1.000
_cell.length_c   1.000
_cell.angle_alpha   90.00
_cell.angle_beta   90.00
_cell.angle_gamma   90.00
#
_symmetry.space_group_name_H-M   'P 1'
#
loop_
_entity.id
_entity.type
_entity.pdbx_description
1 polymer ?
#
loop_
_entity_poly.entity_id
_entity_poly.type
_entity_poly.pdbx_seq_one_letter_code
_entity_poly.pdbx_strand_id
1 'polypeptide(L)'
;MVDTTMKLNLKLQGKGNPAYVLLEEVVCFEKNYFFLLKTWRCKLIHFKNLKQYRDETNATIDTNYYSIALKNMKDEFAERFEQFKTNKSTLAFIVNPLNTNTNEFNIEPFGIDAGSLQMQLLDLKTKDLWSGKFTELKSKLEE
;
A
#
# COMPACT_ATOMS: atom_id res chain seq x y z
N MET A 1 0.71 -19.01 13.00
CA MET A 1 0.67 -18.36 11.68
C MET A 1 -0.70 -17.75 11.40
N VAL A 2 -1.82 -18.51 11.52
CA VAL A 2 -3.21 -17.98 11.42
C VAL A 2 -3.45 -16.76 12.34
N ASP A 3 -2.96 -16.84 13.57
CA ASP A 3 -3.12 -15.78 14.59
C ASP A 3 -2.40 -14.47 14.23
N THR A 4 -1.27 -14.56 13.52
CA THR A 4 -0.46 -13.41 13.10
C THR A 4 -1.08 -12.70 11.90
N THR A 5 -1.60 -13.48 10.94
CA THR A 5 -2.29 -12.95 9.75
C THR A 5 -3.61 -12.28 10.12
N MET A 6 -4.36 -12.86 11.06
CA MET A 6 -5.62 -12.28 11.57
C MET A 6 -5.38 -10.94 12.28
N LYS A 7 -4.30 -10.84 13.06
CA LYS A 7 -3.92 -9.61 13.77
C LYS A 7 -3.46 -8.50 12.83
N LEU A 8 -2.79 -8.84 11.73
CA LEU A 8 -2.43 -7.88 10.69
C LEU A 8 -3.68 -7.36 9.97
N ASN A 9 -4.61 -8.24 9.59
CA ASN A 9 -5.86 -7.85 8.95
C ASN A 9 -6.68 -6.89 9.81
N LEU A 10 -6.76 -7.15 11.12
CA LEU A 10 -7.44 -6.24 12.07
C LEU A 10 -6.75 -4.87 12.19
N LYS A 11 -5.43 -4.80 12.07
CA LYS A 11 -4.69 -3.52 12.09
C LYS A 11 -4.86 -2.71 10.82
N LEU A 12 -5.03 -3.38 9.69
CA LEU A 12 -5.19 -2.75 8.37
C LEU A 12 -6.65 -2.35 8.07
N GLN A 13 -7.58 -2.70 8.96
CA GLN A 13 -9.01 -2.39 8.85
C GLN A 13 -9.44 -1.47 10.00
N GLY A 14 -10.58 -0.82 9.84
CA GLY A 14 -11.16 0.06 10.86
C GLY A 14 -11.01 1.55 10.56
N LYS A 15 -11.46 2.36 11.51
CA LYS A 15 -11.48 3.83 11.43
C LYS A 15 -10.04 4.37 11.29
N GLY A 16 -9.84 5.38 10.44
CA GLY A 16 -8.51 5.93 10.15
C GLY A 16 -7.64 5.12 9.18
N ASN A 17 -8.09 3.92 8.75
CA ASN A 17 -7.32 3.04 7.86
C ASN A 17 -8.01 2.84 6.50
N PRO A 18 -8.18 3.90 5.68
CA PRO A 18 -8.70 3.72 4.33
C PRO A 18 -7.73 2.88 3.49
N ALA A 19 -8.25 2.16 2.50
CA ALA A 19 -7.45 1.33 1.59
C ALA A 19 -6.32 2.10 0.88
N TYR A 20 -6.46 3.43 0.73
CA TYR A 20 -5.39 4.29 0.24
C TYR A 20 -4.18 4.34 1.18
N VAL A 21 -4.38 4.43 2.51
CA VAL A 21 -3.30 4.41 3.51
C VAL A 21 -2.61 3.05 3.53
N LEU A 22 -3.38 1.96 3.46
CA LEU A 22 -2.83 0.61 3.28
C LEU A 22 -1.91 0.54 2.04
N LEU A 23 -2.35 1.09 0.91
CA LEU A 23 -1.56 1.11 -0.31
C LEU A 23 -0.26 1.92 -0.14
N GLU A 24 -0.28 3.04 0.58
CA GLU A 24 0.93 3.80 0.88
C GLU A 24 1.91 2.98 1.74
N GLU A 25 1.42 2.23 2.74
CA GLU A 25 2.24 1.31 3.53
C GLU A 25 2.83 0.18 2.67
N VAL A 26 2.04 -0.42 1.77
CA VAL A 26 2.48 -1.46 0.83
C VAL A 26 3.60 -0.94 -0.08
N VAL A 27 3.42 0.23 -0.69
CA VAL A 27 4.43 0.87 -1.54
C VAL A 27 5.69 1.21 -0.75
N CYS A 28 5.55 1.65 0.51
CA CYS A 28 6.68 1.87 1.40
C CYS A 28 7.43 0.56 1.70
N PHE A 29 6.71 -0.51 2.00
CA PHE A 29 7.27 -1.83 2.27
C PHE A 29 8.05 -2.39 1.06
N GLU A 30 7.50 -2.29 -0.15
CA GLU A 30 8.19 -2.69 -1.38
C GLU A 30 9.53 -1.93 -1.57
N LYS A 31 9.57 -0.62 -1.25
CA LYS A 31 10.81 0.18 -1.29
C LYS A 31 11.81 -0.24 -0.22
N ASN A 32 11.35 -0.53 1.00
CA ASN A 32 12.20 -1.04 2.07
C ASN A 32 12.83 -2.37 1.68
N TYR A 33 12.10 -3.21 0.95
CA TYR A 33 12.63 -4.47 0.43
C TYR A 33 13.82 -4.28 -0.51
N PHE A 34 13.73 -3.31 -1.42
CA PHE A 34 14.82 -2.96 -2.32
C PHE A 34 16.07 -2.55 -1.54
N PHE A 35 15.89 -1.78 -0.46
CA PHE A 35 16.98 -1.40 0.43
C PHE A 35 17.59 -2.61 1.16
N LEU A 36 16.77 -3.55 1.63
CA LEU A 36 17.24 -4.80 2.26
C LEU A 36 18.04 -5.67 1.29
N LEU A 37 17.60 -5.83 0.05
CA LEU A 37 18.35 -6.58 -0.97
C LEU A 37 19.74 -5.98 -1.24
N LYS A 38 19.84 -4.64 -1.27
CA LYS A 38 21.10 -3.93 -1.50
C LYS A 38 22.07 -4.09 -0.31
N THR A 39 21.56 -4.01 0.91
CA THR A 39 22.37 -4.09 2.15
C THR A 39 22.72 -5.52 2.54
N TRP A 40 21.86 -6.49 2.23
CA TRP A 40 22.06 -7.93 2.42
C TRP A 40 23.38 -8.42 1.81
N ARG A 41 23.67 -8.00 0.57
CA ARG A 41 24.88 -8.40 -0.16
C ARG A 41 26.19 -7.91 0.43
N CYS A 42 26.17 -6.92 1.31
CA CYS A 42 27.39 -6.26 1.77
C CYS A 42 27.74 -6.53 3.24
N LYS A 43 26.79 -6.44 4.17
CA LYS A 43 27.15 -6.34 5.61
C LYS A 43 26.23 -7.06 6.61
N LEU A 44 25.12 -7.67 6.17
CA LEU A 44 24.11 -8.31 7.03
C LEU A 44 23.61 -7.43 8.21
N ILE A 45 23.73 -6.10 8.10
CA ILE A 45 23.47 -5.16 9.21
C ILE A 45 22.03 -5.18 9.71
N HIS A 46 21.07 -5.56 8.86
CA HIS A 46 19.65 -5.67 9.22
C HIS A 46 19.23 -7.09 9.62
N PHE A 47 20.15 -8.05 9.60
CA PHE A 47 19.88 -9.48 9.82
C PHE A 47 20.67 -9.99 11.01
N LYS A 48 20.37 -9.44 12.20
CA LYS A 48 21.14 -9.67 13.44
C LYS A 48 21.39 -11.15 13.75
N ASN A 49 20.36 -11.99 13.62
CA ASN A 49 20.46 -13.42 13.95
C ASN A 49 21.36 -14.16 12.96
N LEU A 50 21.27 -13.79 11.67
CA LEU A 50 22.08 -14.44 10.64
C LEU A 50 23.54 -13.97 10.69
N LYS A 51 23.75 -12.68 10.97
CA LYS A 51 25.07 -12.13 11.24
C LYS A 51 25.71 -12.84 12.43
N GLN A 52 24.97 -12.97 13.54
CA GLN A 52 25.40 -13.71 14.73
C GLN A 52 25.75 -15.16 14.38
N TYR A 53 24.89 -15.89 13.68
CA TYR A 53 25.14 -17.27 13.27
C TYR A 53 26.42 -17.41 12.45
N ARG A 54 26.66 -16.53 11.48
CA ARG A 54 27.90 -16.49 10.69
C ARG A 54 29.12 -16.24 11.58
N ASP A 55 29.02 -15.25 12.47
CA ASP A 55 30.14 -14.83 13.32
C ASP A 55 30.48 -15.90 14.37
N GLU A 56 29.50 -16.67 14.86
CA GLU A 56 29.69 -17.74 15.84
C GLU A 56 30.16 -19.07 15.23
N THR A 57 29.68 -19.41 14.03
CA THR A 57 29.93 -20.73 13.41
C THR A 57 30.92 -20.70 12.26
N ASN A 58 31.36 -19.51 11.81
CA ASN A 58 32.08 -19.31 10.55
C ASN A 58 31.39 -19.94 9.32
N ALA A 59 30.07 -20.17 9.39
CA ALA A 59 29.33 -20.77 8.29
C ALA A 59 29.36 -19.87 7.04
N THR A 60 29.54 -20.49 5.87
CA THR A 60 29.35 -19.82 4.59
C THR A 60 27.85 -19.68 4.33
N ILE A 61 27.37 -18.45 4.21
CA ILE A 61 25.97 -18.17 3.88
C ILE A 61 25.81 -18.23 2.36
N ASP A 62 24.88 -19.06 1.87
CA ASP A 62 24.48 -19.05 0.46
C ASP A 62 23.67 -17.78 0.15
N THR A 63 24.39 -16.70 -0.11
CA THR A 63 23.80 -15.40 -0.42
C THR A 63 22.95 -15.42 -1.69
N ASN A 64 23.19 -16.36 -2.62
CA ASN A 64 22.41 -16.50 -3.86
C ASN A 64 21.04 -17.09 -3.56
N TYR A 65 20.98 -18.18 -2.80
CA TYR A 65 19.71 -18.78 -2.37
C TYR A 65 18.82 -17.74 -1.69
N TYR A 66 19.34 -17.02 -0.71
CA TYR A 66 18.57 -16.00 0.00
C TYR A 66 18.20 -14.82 -0.91
N SER A 67 19.06 -14.42 -1.86
CA SER A 67 18.71 -13.36 -2.82
C SER A 67 17.52 -13.77 -3.69
N ILE A 68 17.46 -15.04 -4.12
CA ILE A 68 16.35 -15.58 -4.91
C ILE A 68 15.09 -15.68 -4.06
N ALA A 69 15.18 -16.28 -2.86
CA ALA A 69 14.06 -16.41 -1.94
C ALA A 69 13.47 -15.03 -1.61
N LEU A 70 14.35 -14.05 -1.33
CA LEU A 70 13.92 -12.69 -1.08
C LEU A 70 13.26 -12.08 -2.33
N LYS A 71 13.86 -12.20 -3.52
CA LYS A 71 13.23 -11.69 -4.74
C LYS A 71 11.82 -12.25 -4.95
N ASN A 72 11.65 -13.56 -4.79
CA ASN A 72 10.36 -14.23 -4.96
C ASN A 72 9.33 -13.72 -3.94
N MET A 73 9.70 -13.61 -2.66
CA MET A 73 8.80 -13.04 -1.64
C MET A 73 8.34 -11.62 -1.99
N LYS A 74 9.23 -10.79 -2.54
CA LYS A 74 8.89 -9.43 -2.96
C LYS A 74 7.94 -9.44 -4.15
N ASP A 75 8.23 -10.28 -5.15
CA ASP A 75 7.42 -10.35 -6.37
C ASP A 75 6.03 -10.91 -6.07
N GLU A 76 5.92 -11.98 -5.25
CA GLU A 76 4.64 -12.53 -4.77
C GLU A 76 3.85 -11.54 -3.91
N PHE A 77 4.53 -10.77 -3.04
CA PHE A 77 3.89 -9.71 -2.28
C PHE A 77 3.36 -8.62 -3.19
N ALA A 78 4.18 -8.14 -4.14
CA ALA A 78 3.81 -7.08 -5.07
C ALA A 78 2.63 -7.47 -5.96
N GLU A 79 2.56 -8.72 -6.41
CA GLU A 79 1.46 -9.27 -7.21
C GLU A 79 0.13 -9.23 -6.46
N ARG A 80 0.13 -9.58 -5.16
CA ARG A 80 -1.09 -9.56 -4.33
C ARG A 80 -1.72 -8.18 -4.18
N PHE A 81 -0.93 -7.11 -4.34
CA PHE A 81 -1.40 -5.73 -4.23
C PHE A 81 -1.48 -4.99 -5.57
N GLU A 82 -1.32 -5.70 -6.69
CA GLU A 82 -1.30 -5.07 -8.02
C GLU A 82 -2.62 -4.34 -8.31
N GLN A 83 -3.76 -4.95 -8.00
CA GLN A 83 -5.06 -4.31 -8.16
C GLN A 83 -5.19 -3.01 -7.35
N PHE A 84 -4.64 -2.94 -6.15
CA PHE A 84 -4.65 -1.70 -5.36
C PHE A 84 -3.79 -0.62 -6.03
N LYS A 85 -2.62 -1.00 -6.57
CA LYS A 85 -1.73 -0.08 -7.31
C LYS A 85 -2.40 0.44 -8.58
N THR A 86 -3.06 -0.41 -9.37
CA THR A 86 -3.81 0.01 -10.57
C THR A 86 -4.95 0.96 -10.24
N ASN A 87 -5.57 0.82 -9.06
CA ASN A 87 -6.68 1.66 -8.61
C ASN A 87 -6.24 2.81 -7.69
N LYS A 88 -4.94 3.15 -7.64
CA LYS A 88 -4.40 4.13 -6.68
C LYS A 88 -5.14 5.47 -6.71
N SER A 89 -5.38 6.01 -7.89
CA SER A 89 -6.10 7.28 -8.11
C SER A 89 -7.56 7.20 -7.61
N THR A 90 -8.25 6.10 -7.91
CA THR A 90 -9.61 5.83 -7.42
C THR A 90 -9.65 5.69 -5.91
N LEU A 91 -8.64 5.06 -5.29
CA LEU A 91 -8.55 4.96 -3.82
C LEU A 91 -8.22 6.31 -3.18
N ALA A 92 -7.37 7.12 -3.82
CA ALA A 92 -7.02 8.46 -3.36
C ALA A 92 -8.24 9.39 -3.30
N PHE A 93 -9.24 9.17 -4.15
CA PHE A 93 -10.49 9.93 -4.14
C PHE A 93 -11.20 9.89 -2.79
N ILE A 94 -11.20 8.75 -2.09
CA ILE A 94 -11.87 8.62 -0.78
C ILE A 94 -11.22 9.56 0.25
N VAL A 95 -9.90 9.75 0.14
CA VAL A 95 -9.12 10.58 1.05
C VAL A 95 -9.10 12.04 0.59
N ASN A 96 -9.16 12.33 -0.70
CA ASN A 96 -9.06 13.71 -1.20
C ASN A 96 -9.99 14.01 -2.38
N PRO A 97 -11.32 13.91 -2.18
CA PRO A 97 -12.29 13.87 -3.27
C PRO A 97 -12.36 15.17 -4.08
N LEU A 98 -12.04 16.31 -3.43
CA LEU A 98 -12.10 17.63 -4.06
C LEU A 98 -10.91 17.92 -4.98
N ASN A 99 -9.76 17.28 -4.78
CA ASN A 99 -8.52 17.60 -5.48
C ASN A 99 -8.02 16.49 -6.43
N THR A 100 -8.72 15.36 -6.51
CA THR A 100 -8.34 14.25 -7.39
C THR A 100 -8.57 14.55 -8.87
N ASN A 101 -7.64 14.07 -9.70
CA ASN A 101 -7.76 14.05 -11.16
C ASN A 101 -8.66 12.89 -11.60
N THR A 102 -9.81 13.21 -12.15
CA THR A 102 -10.84 12.23 -12.57
C THR A 102 -10.44 11.44 -13.81
N ASN A 103 -9.50 11.95 -14.61
CA ASN A 103 -9.03 11.31 -15.83
C ASN A 103 -8.18 10.07 -15.56
N GLU A 104 -7.66 9.95 -14.34
CA GLU A 104 -6.82 8.84 -13.92
C GLU A 104 -7.61 7.75 -13.20
N PHE A 105 -8.92 7.93 -12.99
CA PHE A 105 -9.72 6.95 -12.25
C PHE A 105 -9.92 5.68 -13.07
N ASN A 106 -9.57 4.55 -12.47
CA ASN A 106 -9.99 3.25 -12.97
C ASN A 106 -11.39 2.95 -12.42
N ILE A 107 -12.42 3.21 -13.23
CA ILE A 107 -13.84 3.05 -12.85
C ILE A 107 -14.51 1.82 -13.49
N GLU A 108 -13.86 1.21 -14.48
CA GLU A 108 -14.34 0.01 -15.16
C GLU A 108 -14.70 -1.12 -14.18
N PRO A 109 -13.89 -1.43 -13.13
CA PRO A 109 -14.21 -2.50 -12.19
C PRO A 109 -15.49 -2.26 -11.38
N PHE A 110 -15.99 -1.03 -11.33
CA PHE A 110 -17.15 -0.64 -10.54
C PHE A 110 -18.43 -0.52 -11.37
N GLY A 111 -18.36 -0.65 -12.70
CA GLY A 111 -19.51 -0.51 -13.58
C GLY A 111 -20.14 0.90 -13.56
N ILE A 112 -19.33 1.92 -13.25
CA ILE A 112 -19.79 3.31 -13.13
C ILE A 112 -19.68 3.98 -14.50
N ASP A 113 -20.73 4.73 -14.88
CA ASP A 113 -20.69 5.58 -16.08
C ASP A 113 -19.75 6.78 -15.87
N ALA A 114 -18.78 6.92 -16.77
CA ALA A 114 -17.76 7.97 -16.70
C ALA A 114 -18.35 9.38 -16.78
N GLY A 115 -19.32 9.58 -17.68
CA GLY A 115 -19.94 10.89 -17.89
C GLY A 115 -20.74 11.35 -16.68
N SER A 116 -21.56 10.46 -16.12
CA SER A 116 -22.33 10.71 -14.91
C SER A 116 -21.42 11.04 -13.72
N LEU A 117 -20.34 10.26 -13.53
CA LEU A 117 -19.38 10.50 -12.46
C LEU A 117 -18.69 11.87 -12.61
N GLN A 118 -18.26 12.23 -13.81
CA GLN A 118 -17.65 13.54 -14.07
C GLN A 118 -18.60 14.70 -13.71
N MET A 119 -19.88 14.59 -14.08
CA MET A 119 -20.89 15.59 -13.75
C MET A 119 -21.12 15.69 -12.23
N GLN A 120 -21.22 14.56 -11.53
CA GLN A 120 -21.37 14.54 -10.06
C GLN A 120 -20.16 15.14 -9.35
N LEU A 121 -18.95 14.90 -9.86
CA LEU A 121 -17.72 15.46 -9.29
C LEU A 121 -17.60 16.96 -9.54
N LEU A 122 -18.07 17.46 -10.68
CA LEU A 122 -18.18 18.91 -10.93
C LEU A 122 -19.15 19.56 -9.94
N ASP A 123 -20.31 18.95 -9.74
CA ASP A 123 -21.31 19.39 -8.75
C ASP A 123 -20.74 19.41 -7.33
N LEU A 124 -19.96 18.39 -6.96
CA LEU A 124 -19.28 18.30 -5.66
C LEU A 124 -18.28 19.45 -5.46
N LYS A 125 -17.52 19.80 -6.51
CA LYS A 125 -16.49 20.86 -6.45
C LYS A 125 -17.08 22.27 -6.47
N THR A 126 -18.22 22.46 -7.14
CA THR A 126 -18.82 23.78 -7.37
C THR A 126 -19.84 24.19 -6.32
N LYS A 127 -20.43 23.23 -5.59
CA LYS A 127 -21.45 23.50 -4.57
C LYS A 127 -20.84 23.45 -3.17
N ASP A 128 -20.74 24.60 -2.52
CA ASP A 128 -20.21 24.74 -1.16
C ASP A 128 -20.90 23.83 -0.14
N LEU A 129 -22.20 23.59 -0.32
CA LEU A 129 -22.96 22.67 0.53
C LEU A 129 -22.40 21.24 0.48
N TRP A 130 -22.08 20.75 -0.72
CA TRP A 130 -21.60 19.37 -0.90
C TRP A 130 -20.15 19.23 -0.49
N SER A 131 -19.29 20.21 -0.84
CA SER A 131 -17.90 20.22 -0.41
C SER A 131 -17.77 20.26 1.12
N GLY A 132 -18.61 21.06 1.80
CA GLY A 132 -18.69 21.11 3.26
C GLY A 132 -19.09 19.78 3.89
N LYS A 133 -20.17 19.15 3.41
CA LYS A 133 -20.63 17.84 3.90
C LYS A 133 -19.57 16.74 3.72
N PHE A 134 -18.89 16.74 2.58
CA PHE A 134 -17.86 15.74 2.30
C PHE A 134 -16.62 15.93 3.17
N THR A 135 -16.24 17.18 3.45
CA THR A 135 -15.14 17.51 4.37
C THR A 135 -15.44 17.02 5.79
N GLU A 136 -16.67 17.21 6.27
CA GLU A 136 -17.11 16.71 7.59
C GLU A 136 -17.15 15.18 7.64
N LEU A 137 -17.67 14.52 6.58
CA LEU A 137 -17.66 13.06 6.51
C LEU A 137 -16.24 12.49 6.52
N LYS A 138 -15.33 13.12 5.79
CA LYS A 138 -13.92 12.73 5.76
C LYS A 138 -13.29 12.83 7.16
N SER A 139 -13.49 13.93 7.89
CA SER A 139 -12.91 14.08 9.23
C SER A 139 -13.37 12.95 10.16
N LYS A 140 -14.65 12.56 10.08
CA LYS A 140 -15.20 11.43 10.84
C LYS A 140 -14.65 10.06 10.43
N LEU A 141 -14.13 9.91 9.21
CA LEU A 141 -13.54 8.66 8.72
C LEU A 141 -12.05 8.55 9.12
N GLU A 142 -11.36 9.68 9.21
CA GLU A 142 -9.94 9.78 9.55
C GLU A 142 -9.65 9.89 11.07
N GLU A 143 -10.54 10.52 11.86
CA GLU A 143 -10.55 10.44 13.34
C GLU A 143 -10.89 9.04 13.84
#